data_AF-A0A7U5PH33-F1
#
_entry.id   AF-A0A7U5PH33-F1
#
_cell.length_a   1.000
_cell.length_b   1.000
_cell.length_c   1.000
_cell.angle_alpha   90.00
_cell.angle_beta   90.00
_cell.angle_gamma   90.00
#
_symmetry.space_group_name_H-M   'P 1'
#
loop_
_entity.id
_entity.type
_entity.pdbx_description
1 polymer ?
#
loop_
_entity_poly.entity_id
_entity_poly.type
_entity_poly.pdbx_seq_one_letter_code
_entity_poly.pdbx_strand_id
1 'polypeptide(L)'
;MLDHGSAPYKFDKELIGKQSNSYFVKLETDKGNQTYWGLGLAAAVSEHNIGDHIKLSDMGSKSVVVSIKEDDGTIKEVAGYRREWKSEREQPDQDVDYGPTVD
;
A
#
# COMPACT_ATOMS: atom_id res chain seq x y z
N MET A 1 -1.75 3.32 -10.81
CA MET A 1 -1.46 3.85 -9.46
C MET A 1 -1.40 5.35 -9.59
N LEU A 2 -2.18 6.07 -8.78
CA LEU A 2 -2.34 7.52 -8.89
C LEU A 2 -1.39 8.30 -7.96
N ASP A 3 -1.18 7.81 -6.75
CA ASP A 3 -0.34 8.46 -5.74
C ASP A 3 0.04 7.46 -4.63
N HIS A 4 1.15 7.66 -3.94
CA HIS A 4 1.49 6.89 -2.73
C HIS A 4 2.51 7.62 -1.86
N GLY A 5 2.52 7.34 -0.56
CA GLY A 5 3.49 7.97 0.33
C GLY A 5 3.27 7.71 1.81
N SER A 6 4.21 8.20 2.62
CA SER A 6 4.07 8.19 4.08
C SER A 6 3.15 9.33 4.51
N ALA A 7 2.11 9.01 5.27
CA ALA A 7 1.16 9.98 5.82
C ALA A 7 0.60 9.47 7.15
N PRO A 8 0.13 10.35 8.06
CA PRO A 8 -0.64 9.90 9.21
C PRO A 8 -1.88 9.13 8.74
N TYR A 9 -2.30 8.13 9.52
CA TYR A 9 -3.43 7.28 9.15
C TYR A 9 -4.67 8.11 8.82
N LYS A 10 -5.29 7.87 7.65
CA LYS A 10 -6.44 8.64 7.14
C LYS A 10 -6.21 10.15 7.01
N PHE A 11 -4.95 10.59 6.89
CA PHE A 11 -4.56 12.00 6.92
C PHE A 11 -4.96 12.72 8.21
N ASP A 12 -5.13 11.98 9.30
CA ASP A 12 -5.48 12.55 10.58
C ASP A 12 -4.31 13.35 11.16
N LYS A 13 -4.48 14.67 11.23
CA LYS A 13 -3.45 15.58 11.71
C LYS A 13 -3.14 15.39 13.19
N GLU A 14 -4.08 14.85 13.96
CA GLU A 14 -3.88 14.60 15.39
C GLU A 14 -2.84 13.50 15.67
N LEU A 15 -2.58 12.66 14.66
CA LEU A 15 -1.60 11.57 14.72
C LEU A 15 -0.18 12.02 14.31
N ILE A 16 -0.02 13.23 13.78
CA ILE A 16 1.29 13.78 13.39
C ILE A 16 2.17 13.88 14.63
N GLY A 17 3.28 13.14 14.64
CA GLY A 17 4.24 13.11 15.75
C GLY A 17 3.88 12.19 16.93
N LYS A 18 2.69 11.56 16.92
CA LYS A 18 2.22 10.68 18.01
C LYS A 18 2.28 9.17 17.71
N GLN A 19 2.40 8.80 16.45
CA GLN A 19 2.38 7.41 15.99
C GLN A 19 3.38 7.19 14.86
N SER A 20 3.79 5.94 14.62
CA SER A 20 4.54 5.56 13.43
C SER A 20 3.71 5.91 12.18
N ASN A 21 4.26 6.75 11.28
CA ASN A 21 3.58 7.20 10.06
C ASN A 21 3.01 6.00 9.29
N SER A 22 1.74 6.06 8.89
CA SER A 22 1.16 5.06 7.99
C SER A 22 1.65 5.30 6.56
N TYR A 23 1.38 4.35 5.67
CA TYR A 23 1.59 4.50 4.25
C TYR A 23 0.25 4.45 3.53
N PHE A 24 0.03 5.33 2.56
CA PHE A 24 -1.15 5.33 1.73
C PHE A 24 -0.79 4.99 0.28
N VAL A 25 -1.71 4.34 -0.42
CA VAL A 25 -1.64 4.12 -1.86
C VAL A 25 -3.00 4.47 -2.45
N LYS A 26 -3.00 5.34 -3.45
CA LYS A 26 -4.19 5.73 -4.20
C LYS A 26 -4.17 5.01 -5.55
N LEU A 27 -5.21 4.24 -5.82
CA LEU A 27 -5.39 3.53 -7.09
C LEU A 27 -6.64 4.04 -7.80
N GLU A 28 -6.57 4.07 -9.12
CA GLU A 28 -7.75 4.13 -9.97
C GLU A 28 -8.27 2.71 -10.13
N THR A 29 -9.56 2.49 -9.88
CA THR A 29 -10.23 1.19 -10.02
C THR A 29 -11.53 1.40 -10.79
N ASP A 30 -12.19 0.33 -11.23
CA ASP A 30 -13.50 0.42 -11.91
C ASP A 30 -14.57 1.11 -11.06
N LYS A 31 -14.41 1.08 -9.73
CA LYS A 31 -15.29 1.76 -8.76
C LYS A 31 -14.88 3.21 -8.49
N GLY A 32 -13.95 3.75 -9.27
CA GLY A 32 -13.33 5.05 -9.08
C GLY A 32 -12.08 5.01 -8.20
N ASN A 33 -11.66 6.18 -7.73
CA ASN A 33 -10.41 6.35 -6.99
C ASN A 33 -10.54 5.80 -5.56
N GLN A 34 -9.73 4.78 -5.24
CA GLN A 34 -9.68 4.15 -3.92
C GLN A 34 -8.35 4.49 -3.23
N THR A 35 -8.40 4.73 -1.91
CA THR A 35 -7.19 4.96 -1.10
C THR A 35 -7.05 3.85 -0.07
N TYR A 36 -5.97 3.09 -0.17
CA TYR A 36 -5.60 2.02 0.74
C TYR A 36 -4.61 2.55 1.79
N TRP A 37 -4.68 2.00 3.00
CA TRP A 37 -3.87 2.42 4.14
C TRP A 37 -3.19 1.24 4.82
N GLY A 38 -1.92 1.39 5.15
CA GLY A 38 -1.20 0.41 5.97
C GLY A 38 0.30 0.45 5.75
N LEU A 39 1.07 0.15 6.80
CA LEU A 39 2.53 0.12 6.75
C LEU A 39 3.07 -0.87 5.70
N GLY A 40 2.39 -1.99 5.46
CA GLY A 40 2.80 -3.00 4.47
C GLY A 40 2.72 -2.52 3.02
N LEU A 41 1.96 -1.46 2.73
CA LEU A 41 1.81 -0.96 1.37
C LEU A 41 3.11 -0.41 0.80
N ALA A 42 3.95 0.21 1.63
CA ALA A 42 5.24 0.75 1.20
C ALA A 42 6.13 -0.31 0.54
N ALA A 43 6.12 -1.53 1.09
CA ALA A 43 6.89 -2.66 0.57
C ALA A 43 6.20 -3.31 -0.64
N ALA A 44 4.87 -3.31 -0.68
CA ALA A 44 4.16 -3.80 -1.85
C ALA A 44 4.47 -2.91 -3.07
N VAL A 45 4.31 -1.60 -2.94
CA VAL A 45 4.44 -0.69 -4.09
C VAL A 45 5.87 -0.21 -4.37
N SER A 46 6.89 -0.69 -3.65
CA SER A 46 8.27 -0.19 -3.82
C SER A 46 8.86 -0.44 -5.20
N GLU A 47 8.37 -1.46 -5.91
CA GLU A 47 8.81 -1.82 -7.26
C GLU A 47 7.94 -1.20 -8.37
N HIS A 48 6.95 -0.37 -8.00
CA HIS A 48 5.99 0.22 -8.93
C HIS A 48 6.11 1.74 -8.96
N ASN A 49 5.74 2.34 -10.10
CA ASN A 49 5.77 3.80 -10.28
C ASN A 49 4.36 4.38 -10.41
N ILE A 50 4.23 5.68 -10.16
CA ILE A 50 3.02 6.43 -10.51
C ILE A 50 2.71 6.22 -12.00
N GLY A 51 1.45 5.90 -12.30
CA GLY A 51 1.00 5.50 -13.63
C GLY A 51 0.86 3.98 -13.83
N ASP A 52 1.56 3.13 -13.06
CA ASP A 52 1.49 1.67 -13.26
C ASP A 52 0.10 1.12 -12.91
N HIS A 53 -0.49 0.33 -13.79
CA HIS A 53 -1.70 -0.44 -13.46
C HIS A 53 -1.30 -1.62 -12.59
N ILE A 54 -1.75 -1.59 -11.34
CA ILE A 54 -1.42 -2.60 -10.33
C ILE A 54 -2.68 -3.01 -9.58
N LYS A 55 -2.74 -4.29 -9.26
CA LYS A 55 -3.73 -4.85 -8.35
C LYS A 55 -3.11 -5.02 -6.98
N LEU A 56 -3.75 -4.43 -5.96
CA LEU A 56 -3.38 -4.64 -4.56
C LEU A 56 -4.24 -5.75 -3.93
N SER A 57 -3.58 -6.71 -3.32
CA SER A 57 -4.18 -7.83 -2.60
C SER A 57 -3.79 -7.78 -1.12
N ASP A 58 -4.79 -7.82 -0.25
CA ASP A 58 -4.59 -7.91 1.21
C ASP A 58 -4.28 -9.36 1.59
N MET A 59 -3.07 -9.59 2.09
CA MET A 59 -2.57 -10.91 2.46
C MET A 59 -2.88 -11.27 3.92
N GLY A 60 -3.60 -10.42 4.65
CA GLY A 60 -3.91 -10.60 6.06
C GLY A 60 -2.95 -9.85 6.97
N SER A 61 -2.84 -10.30 8.22
CA SER A 61 -2.10 -9.59 9.28
C SER A 61 -0.95 -10.45 9.81
N LYS A 62 0.23 -9.86 9.92
CA LYS A 62 1.43 -10.46 10.51
C LYS A 62 1.74 -9.77 11.84
N SER A 63 2.11 -10.55 12.85
CA SER A 63 2.59 -10.00 14.11
C SER A 63 3.93 -9.29 13.89
N VAL A 64 4.04 -8.07 14.43
CA VAL A 64 5.25 -7.26 14.39
C VAL A 64 5.52 -6.69 15.77
N VAL A 65 6.78 -6.52 16.13
CA VAL A 65 7.16 -5.75 17.32
C VAL A 65 7.53 -4.36 16.85
N VAL A 66 6.84 -3.35 17.37
CA VAL A 66 7.08 -1.93 17.02
C VAL A 66 7.72 -1.25 18.21
N SER A 67 8.85 -0.58 17.96
CA SER A 67 9.50 0.28 18.95
C SER A 67 8.84 1.66 18.94
N ILE A 68 8.13 2.00 20.01
CA ILE A 68 7.51 3.31 20.21
C ILE A 68 8.42 4.10 21.15
N LYS A 69 8.81 5.31 20.75
CA LYS A 69 9.48 6.24 21.65
C LYS A 69 8.43 7.03 22.42
N GLU A 70 8.43 6.93 23.74
CA GLU A 70 7.53 7.68 24.61
C GLU A 70 8.07 9.10 24.87
N ASP A 71 7.23 9.99 25.37
CA ASP A 71 7.57 11.41 25.64
C ASP A 71 8.73 11.60 26.62
N ASP A 72 8.95 10.62 27.51
CA ASP A 72 10.06 10.59 28.47
C ASP A 72 11.40 10.18 27.82
N GLY A 73 11.39 9.82 26.53
CA GLY A 73 12.54 9.36 25.77
C GLY A 73 12.77 7.85 25.82
N THR A 74 11.98 7.09 26.59
CA THR A 74 12.06 5.63 26.70
C THR A 74 11.58 4.98 25.40
N ILE A 75 12.22 3.88 25.00
CA ILE A 75 11.76 3.04 23.88
C ILE A 75 11.00 1.86 24.45
N LYS A 76 9.73 1.72 24.06
CA LYS A 76 8.88 0.60 24.42
C LYS A 76 8.61 -0.28 23.21
N GLU A 77 8.88 -1.57 23.36
CA GLU A 77 8.50 -2.57 22.37
C GLU A 77 7.04 -2.98 22.58
N VAL A 78 6.23 -2.78 21.54
CA VAL A 78 4.81 -3.14 21.56
C VAL A 78 4.54 -4.16 20.47
N ALA A 79 3.99 -5.31 20.88
CA ALA A 79 3.47 -6.29 19.93
C ALA A 79 2.24 -5.68 19.22
N GLY A 80 2.29 -5.64 17.90
CA GLY A 80 1.24 -5.13 17.03
C GLY A 80 1.00 -6.05 15.84
N TYR A 81 0.02 -5.69 15.01
CA TYR A 81 -0.30 -6.40 13.79
C TYR A 81 -0.11 -5.48 12.60
N ARG A 82 0.73 -5.89 11.64
CA ARG A 82 0.93 -5.20 10.36
C ARG A 82 0.21 -5.96 9.27
N ARG A 83 -0.62 -5.25 8.48
CA ARG A 83 -1.21 -5.84 7.28
C ARG A 83 -0.12 -6.08 6.23
N GLU A 84 -0.07 -7.29 5.71
CA GLU A 84 0.78 -7.62 4.55
C GLU A 84 -0.01 -7.36 3.27
N TRP A 85 0.66 -6.74 2.31
CA TRP A 85 0.08 -6.38 1.03
C TRP A 85 0.96 -6.95 -0.07
N LYS A 86 0.32 -7.42 -1.14
CA LYS A 86 0.98 -7.82 -2.38
C LYS A 86 0.45 -6.94 -3.50
N SER A 87 1.34 -6.41 -4.33
CA SER A 87 0.98 -5.79 -5.60
C SER A 87 1.39 -6.69 -6.75
N GLU A 88 0.55 -6.73 -7.77
CA GLU A 88 0.83 -7.43 -9.02
C GLU A 88 0.56 -6.44 -10.15
N ARG A 89 1.49 -6.34 -11.11
CA ARG A 89 1.27 -5.53 -12.30
C ARG A 89 0.12 -6.15 -13.07
N GLU A 90 -0.93 -5.38 -13.26
CA GLU A 90 -2.00 -5.73 -14.17
C GLU A 90 -1.46 -5.38 -15.55
N GLN A 91 -0.88 -6.36 -16.24
CA GLN A 91 -0.64 -6.20 -17.67
C GLN A 91 -2.01 -5.95 -18.28
N PRO A 92 -2.23 -4.87 -19.04
CA PRO A 92 -3.42 -4.81 -19.87
C PRO A 92 -3.39 -6.09 -20.70
N ASP A 93 -4.47 -6.88 -20.64
CA ASP A 93 -4.67 -8.03 -21.51
C ASP A 93 -4.15 -7.65 -22.88
N GLN A 94 -2.97 -8.17 -23.24
CA GLN A 94 -2.42 -7.95 -24.57
C GLN A 94 -3.48 -8.53 -25.50
N ASP A 95 -4.05 -7.67 -26.34
CA ASP A 95 -4.76 -8.04 -27.56
C ASP A 95 -4.29 -9.42 -28.00
N VAL A 96 -5.12 -10.43 -27.78
CA VAL A 96 -4.91 -11.74 -28.39
C VAL A 96 -5.00 -11.49 -29.88
N ASP A 97 -3.81 -11.45 -30.51
CA ASP A 97 -3.62 -11.35 -31.94
C ASP A 97 -4.57 -12.37 -32.61
N TYR A 98 -5.69 -11.87 -33.14
CA TYR A 98 -6.42 -12.57 -34.18
C TYR A 98 -5.52 -12.52 -35.41
N GLY A 99 -4.53 -13.39 -35.44
CA GLY A 99 -3.77 -13.66 -36.65
C GLY A 99 -4.77 -13.98 -37.76
N PRO A 100 -4.55 -13.49 -39.00
CA PRO A 100 -5.55 -13.65 -40.05
C PRO A 100 -5.82 -15.13 -40.26
N THR A 101 -7.10 -15.52 -40.16
CA THR A 101 -7.61 -16.76 -40.73
C THR A 101 -7.26 -16.72 -42.22
N VAL A 102 -6.23 -17.46 -42.60
CA VAL A 102 -5.97 -17.77 -44.01
C VAL A 102 -7.01 -18.80 -44.45
N ASP A 103 -7.78 -18.43 -45.46
CA ASP A 103 -8.79 -19.22 -46.18
C ASP A 103 -8.19 -20.49 -46.82
#